data_AF-A0A182HQF5-F1
#
_entry.id   AF-A0A182HQF5-F1
#
_cell.length_a   1.000
_cell.length_b   1.000
_cell.length_c   1.000
_cell.angle_alpha   90.00
_cell.angle_beta   90.00
_cell.angle_gamma   90.00
#
_symmetry.space_group_name_H-M   'P 1'
#
loop_
_entity.id
_entity.type
_entity.pdbx_description
1 polymer ?
#
loop_
_entity_poly.entity_id
_entity_poly.type
_entity_poly.pdbx_seq_one_letter_code
_entity_poly.pdbx_strand_id
1 'polypeptide(L)'
;MFSMRGYADELLHQFVADYAQVYCQELVNSNVHSLLHVMEDVEKFGDMGTISAYDFEARLHDIRQLVRTGRYSLAQPVNRIFKLQRVEANRLKQY
;
A
#
# COMPACT_ATOMS: atom_id res chain seq x y z
N MET A 1 -5.96 9.57 32.37
CA MET A 1 -6.51 10.12 31.12
C MET A 1 -6.02 9.22 30.00
N PHE A 2 -6.91 8.42 29.38
CA PHE A 2 -6.51 7.52 28.28
C PHE A 2 -6.05 8.36 27.08
N SER A 3 -4.87 8.06 26.54
CA SER A 3 -4.43 8.65 25.27
C SER A 3 -5.34 8.13 24.16
N MET A 4 -5.75 9.00 23.22
CA MET A 4 -6.52 8.58 22.04
C MET A 4 -5.86 7.43 21.27
N ARG A 5 -4.52 7.36 21.34
CA ARG A 5 -3.72 6.27 20.76
C ARG A 5 -3.94 4.93 21.48
N GLY A 6 -3.90 4.92 22.81
CA GLY A 6 -4.14 3.71 23.59
C GLY A 6 -5.58 3.19 23.42
N TYR A 7 -6.54 4.11 23.31
CA TYR A 7 -7.92 3.71 23.02
C TYR A 7 -8.09 3.10 21.61
N ALA A 8 -7.41 3.66 20.60
CA ALA A 8 -7.41 3.07 19.27
C ALA A 8 -6.76 1.67 19.24
N ASP A 9 -5.68 1.46 20.01
CA ASP A 9 -5.02 0.16 20.16
C ASP A 9 -5.96 -0.90 20.73
N GLU A 10 -6.66 -0.57 21.82
CA GLU A 10 -7.66 -1.44 22.43
C GLU A 10 -8.77 -1.83 21.46
N LEU A 11 -9.26 -0.88 20.64
CA LEU A 11 -10.29 -1.16 19.63
C LEU A 11 -9.79 -2.09 18.52
N LEU A 12 -8.53 -1.97 18.08
CA LEU A 12 -7.94 -2.86 17.08
C LEU A 12 -7.77 -4.28 17.64
N HIS A 13 -7.32 -4.41 18.89
CA HIS A 13 -7.24 -5.70 19.57
C HIS A 13 -8.61 -6.36 19.72
N GLN A 14 -9.63 -5.58 20.13
CA GLN A 14 -10.99 -6.07 20.24
C GLN A 14 -11.55 -6.51 18.88
N PHE A 15 -11.32 -5.74 17.81
CA PHE A 15 -11.76 -6.09 16.46
C PHE A 15 -11.18 -7.44 16.01
N VAL A 16 -9.89 -7.68 16.23
CA VAL A 16 -9.26 -8.96 15.84
C VAL A 16 -9.83 -10.12 16.64
N ALA A 17 -10.07 -9.93 17.94
CA ALA A 17 -10.70 -10.94 18.79
C ALA A 17 -12.14 -11.27 18.33
N ASP A 18 -12.94 -10.23 18.05
CA ASP A 18 -14.32 -10.39 17.57
C ASP A 18 -14.36 -11.02 16.18
N TYR A 19 -13.45 -10.64 15.29
CA TYR A 19 -13.32 -11.22 13.96
C TYR A 19 -13.10 -12.74 14.05
N ALA A 20 -12.21 -13.18 14.93
CA ALA A 20 -11.96 -14.61 15.14
C ALA A 20 -13.21 -15.35 15.66
N GLN A 21 -14.00 -14.72 16.54
CA GLN A 21 -15.23 -15.31 17.06
C GLN A 21 -16.33 -15.42 16.00
N VAL A 22 -16.49 -14.39 15.16
CA VAL A 22 -17.56 -14.32 14.15
C VAL A 22 -17.25 -15.18 12.92
N TYR A 23 -15.99 -15.17 12.48
CA TYR A 23 -15.59 -15.76 11.20
C TYR A 23 -14.75 -17.04 11.31
N CYS A 24 -14.26 -17.39 12.50
CA CYS A 24 -13.32 -18.48 12.82
C CYS A 24 -11.84 -18.03 12.84
N GLN A 25 -11.09 -18.60 13.78
CA GLN A 25 -9.69 -18.27 14.09
C GLN A 25 -8.76 -18.47 12.88
N GLU A 26 -9.02 -19.47 12.05
CA GLU A 26 -8.26 -19.84 10.87
C GLU A 26 -8.35 -18.77 9.76
N LEU A 27 -9.37 -17.90 9.81
CA LEU A 27 -9.51 -16.78 8.89
C LEU A 27 -8.78 -15.51 9.35
N VAL A 28 -8.15 -15.54 10.54
CA VAL A 28 -7.23 -14.48 10.99
C VAL A 28 -5.92 -14.62 10.24
N ASN A 29 -5.96 -14.22 8.97
CA ASN A 29 -4.79 -14.18 8.10
C ASN A 29 -3.90 -12.97 8.42
N SER A 30 -2.79 -12.84 7.71
CA SER A 30 -1.82 -11.77 7.92
C SER A 30 -2.45 -10.38 7.87
N ASN A 31 -3.44 -10.12 7.02
CA ASN A 31 -4.07 -8.80 6.92
C ASN A 31 -4.82 -8.42 8.20
N VAL A 32 -5.52 -9.38 8.82
CA VAL A 32 -6.25 -9.16 10.07
C VAL A 32 -5.27 -9.08 11.24
N HIS A 33 -4.28 -9.98 11.29
CA HIS A 33 -3.28 -9.98 12.35
C HIS A 33 -2.42 -8.71 12.36
N SER A 34 -2.09 -8.16 11.18
CA SER A 34 -1.32 -6.92 11.04
C SER A 34 -1.97 -5.73 11.77
N LEU A 35 -3.28 -5.74 12.00
CA LEU A 35 -3.97 -4.68 12.74
C LEU A 35 -3.48 -4.53 14.19
N LEU A 36 -2.97 -5.60 14.80
CA LEU A 36 -2.39 -5.57 16.16
C LEU A 36 -1.07 -4.80 16.22
N HIS A 37 -0.40 -4.62 15.08
CA HIS A 37 0.92 -3.97 15.00
C HIS A 37 0.83 -2.51 14.53
N VAL A 38 -0.35 -2.07 14.05
CA VAL A 38 -0.54 -0.73 13.47
C VAL A 38 -0.13 0.38 14.44
N MET A 39 -0.45 0.24 15.72
CA MET A 39 -0.11 1.26 16.72
C MET A 39 1.39 1.33 16.98
N GLU A 40 2.06 0.18 17.05
CA GLU A 40 3.53 0.12 17.18
C GLU A 40 4.22 0.71 15.94
N ASP A 41 3.69 0.42 14.74
CA ASP A 41 4.19 1.00 13.50
C ASP A 41 4.00 2.52 13.46
N VAL A 42 2.86 3.03 13.95
CA VAL A 42 2.60 4.47 14.02
C VAL A 42 3.56 5.17 14.99
N GLU A 43 3.88 4.52 16.11
CA GLU A 43 4.86 5.04 17.06
C GLU A 43 6.29 5.06 16.52
N LYS A 44 6.66 4.05 15.72
CA LYS A 44 8.01 3.91 15.17
C LYS A 44 8.25 4.74 13.91
N PHE A 45 7.27 4.81 13.01
CA PHE A 45 7.46 5.29 11.63
C PHE A 45 6.64 6.54 11.28
N GLY A 46 5.80 7.01 12.21
CA GLY A 46 4.96 8.20 12.01
C GLY A 46 3.50 7.85 11.74
N ASP A 47 2.69 8.83 11.39
CA ASP A 47 1.25 8.59 11.18
C ASP A 47 0.93 7.64 10.01
N MET A 48 -0.34 7.27 9.86
CA MET A 48 -0.76 6.38 8.76
C MET A 48 -0.40 6.91 7.37
N GLY A 49 -0.32 8.23 7.18
CA GLY A 49 0.07 8.82 5.91
C GLY A 49 1.53 8.57 5.56
N THR A 50 2.41 8.47 6.56
CA THR A 50 3.84 8.21 6.33
C THR A 50 4.14 6.73 6.07
N ILE A 51 3.34 5.82 6.63
CA ILE A 51 3.54 4.37 6.49
C ILE A 51 2.69 3.73 5.40
N SER A 52 1.66 4.42 4.90
CA SER A 52 0.75 3.87 3.90
C SER A 52 1.30 4.02 2.48
N ALA A 53 1.17 2.96 1.69
CA ALA A 53 1.46 2.99 0.26
C ALA A 53 0.26 3.49 -0.58
N TYR A 54 -0.86 3.86 0.06
CA TYR A 54 -2.13 4.20 -0.60
C TYR A 54 -1.97 5.27 -1.69
N ASP A 55 -1.25 6.35 -1.40
CA ASP A 55 -1.03 7.46 -2.35
C ASP A 55 -0.28 7.02 -3.61
N PHE A 56 0.46 5.90 -3.56
CA PHE A 56 1.19 5.34 -4.68
C PHE A 56 0.42 4.27 -5.44
N GLU A 57 -0.71 3.77 -4.93
CA GLU A 57 -1.44 2.65 -5.56
C GLU A 57 -1.95 2.99 -6.95
N ALA A 58 -2.48 4.20 -7.14
CA ALA A 58 -2.97 4.66 -8.44
C ALA A 58 -1.85 4.64 -9.50
N ARG A 59 -0.66 5.14 -9.14
CA ARG A 59 0.50 5.13 -10.07
C ARG A 59 1.09 3.74 -10.23
N LEU A 60 1.07 2.90 -9.20
CA LEU A 60 1.52 1.52 -9.27
C LEU A 60 0.64 0.70 -10.23
N HIS A 61 -0.67 0.94 -10.23
CA HIS A 61 -1.59 0.34 -11.20
C HIS A 61 -1.20 0.70 -12.65
N ASP A 62 -0.95 1.98 -12.94
CA ASP A 62 -0.51 2.41 -14.29
C ASP A 62 0.81 1.75 -14.70
N ILE A 63 1.78 1.70 -13.77
CA ILE A 63 3.08 1.08 -13.99
C ILE A 63 2.93 -0.42 -14.27
N ARG A 64 2.04 -1.12 -13.54
CA ARG A 64 1.77 -2.55 -13.75
C ARG A 64 1.25 -2.85 -15.15
N GLN A 65 0.46 -1.96 -15.75
CA GLN A 65 -0.01 -2.13 -17.14
C GLN A 65 1.12 -2.05 -18.19
N LEU A 66 2.27 -1.49 -17.82
CA LEU A 66 3.44 -1.42 -18.70
C LEU A 66 4.27 -2.72 -18.66
N VAL A 67 4.05 -3.58 -17.67
CA VAL A 67 4.71 -4.88 -17.51
C VAL A 67 3.93 -5.93 -18.33
N ARG A 68 4.57 -6.55 -19.32
CA ARG A 68 3.95 -7.60 -20.16
C ARG A 68 4.23 -9.01 -19.68
N THR A 69 5.39 -9.23 -19.05
CA THR A 69 5.82 -10.54 -18.53
C THR A 69 6.60 -10.36 -17.23
N GLY A 70 6.77 -11.43 -16.44
CA GLY A 70 7.60 -11.39 -15.23
C GLY A 70 9.11 -11.16 -15.49
N ARG A 71 9.59 -11.40 -16.72
CA ARG A 71 11.00 -11.27 -17.06
C ARG A 71 11.38 -9.80 -17.16
N TYR A 72 12.32 -9.32 -16.35
CA TYR A 72 12.71 -7.90 -16.31
C TYR A 72 11.54 -6.96 -15.97
N SER A 73 10.70 -7.35 -15.00
CA SER A 73 9.50 -6.62 -14.57
C SER A 73 9.73 -5.15 -14.20
N LEU A 74 10.92 -4.78 -13.72
CA LEU A 74 11.29 -3.39 -13.45
C LEU A 74 11.80 -2.65 -14.69
N ALA A 75 12.63 -3.29 -15.52
CA ALA A 75 13.21 -2.63 -16.69
C ALA A 75 12.15 -2.37 -17.79
N GLN A 76 11.14 -3.22 -17.91
CA GLN A 76 10.04 -3.05 -18.86
C GLN A 76 9.29 -1.70 -18.70
N PRO A 77 8.70 -1.39 -17.54
CA PRO A 77 7.97 -0.14 -17.33
C PRO A 77 8.89 1.06 -17.45
N VAL A 78 10.11 1.00 -16.89
CA VAL A 78 11.11 2.08 -17.00
C VAL A 78 11.39 2.43 -18.46
N ASN A 79 11.75 1.44 -19.27
CA ASN A 79 12.01 1.65 -20.70
C ASN A 79 10.79 2.18 -21.45
N ARG A 80 9.58 1.74 -21.07
CA ARG A 80 8.33 2.19 -21.71
C ARG A 80 7.99 3.63 -21.35
N ILE A 81 8.16 4.04 -20.09
CA ILE A 81 8.01 5.44 -19.64
C ILE A 81 8.97 6.34 -20.43
N PHE A 82 10.26 5.99 -20.52
CA PHE A 82 11.22 6.77 -21.30
C PHE A 82 10.85 6.88 -22.79
N LYS A 83 10.33 5.80 -23.39
CA LYS A 83 9.85 5.84 -24.78
C LYS A 83 8.66 6.79 -24.95
N LEU A 84 7.68 6.74 -24.06
CA LEU A 84 6.50 7.60 -24.11
C LEU A 84 6.88 9.08 -23.97
N GLN A 85 7.75 9.41 -23.01
CA GLN A 85 8.27 10.76 -22.81
C GLN A 85 8.99 11.30 -24.06
N ARG A 86 9.79 10.46 -24.74
CA ARG A 86 10.44 10.84 -26.01
C ARG A 86 9.45 11.10 -27.14
N VAL A 87 8.42 10.26 -27.27
CA VAL A 87 7.37 10.43 -28.30
C VAL A 87 6.60 11.73 -28.07
N GLU A 88 6.25 12.02 -26.82
CA GLU A 88 5.56 13.26 -26.44
C GLU A 88 6.41 14.50 -26.72
N ALA A 89 7.69 14.49 -26.29
CA ALA A 89 8.62 15.59 -26.57
C ALA A 89 8.79 15.83 -28.08
N ASN A 90 8.81 14.78 -28.90
CA ASN A 90 8.90 14.92 -30.35
C ASN A 90 7.62 15.51 -30.96
N ARG A 91 6.43 15.19 -30.42
CA ARG A 91 5.17 15.81 -30.87
C ARG A 91 5.14 17.30 -30.56
N LEU A 92 5.58 17.70 -29.37
CA LEU A 92 5.61 19.12 -28.97
C LEU A 92 6.58 19.96 -29.82
N LYS A 93 7.66 19.37 -30.33
CA LYS A 93 8.62 20.04 -31.23
C LYS A 93 8.10 20.24 -32.67
N GLN A 94 6.97 19.63 -33.03
CA GLN A 94 6.37 19.74 -34.36
C GLN A 94 5.31 20.85 -34.47
N TYR A 95 5.08 21.57 -33.38
CA TYR A 95 4.27 22.79 -33.29
C TYR A 95 5.18 23.98 -32.98
#